data_AF-A0A537DQW3-F1
#
_entry.id   AF-A0A537DQW3-F1
#
_cell.length_a   1.000
_cell.length_b   1.000
_cell.length_c   1.000
_cell.angle_alpha   90.00
_cell.angle_beta   90.00
_cell.angle_gamma   90.00
#
_symmetry.space_group_name_H-M   'P 1'
#
loop_
_entity.id
_entity.type
_entity.pdbx_description
1 polymer ?
#
loop_
_entity_poly.entity_id
_entity_poly.type
_entity_poly.pdbx_seq_one_letter_code
_entity_poly.pdbx_strand_id
1 'polypeptide(L)'
;MGKRPGDRGGGHGRGGCLVRLRADDCGLRPGLRVARRVAALQSAALQALNESILRLLRRAGIAGPAEVPHVEPLGGGVSSDIWRVDLASGPVCVKCALPRLRVAQVWEAPVERSRYEYEWFRIAAAAVPGAVPQVIAQEGGVLAMQYLDPARHPVWKDLLRKGQADAGFASKVGRSLAAIHSATANQKEVERRFASDDIFYAIRLEPYLVATAAVHPDLEANLLGLLARTAITKLCLVHGDVSPKNILVGPRGPVFLDAECAWYGDPAFDLAFCLNHLLLKCLWVPQAKSAFLNCFAALRGGYLERMSYEDPKTLEARTAALLPALLLARVDGKSPVEYLTDGKDLVRRVARALLARPPATLAEIQKAWQESLR
;
A
#
# COMPACT_ATOMS: atom_id res chain seq x y z
N MET A 1 -15.60 12.81 79.90
CA MET A 1 -14.96 11.55 80.34
C MET A 1 -14.29 10.93 79.12
N GLY A 2 -13.04 10.47 79.08
CA GLY A 2 -11.96 10.43 80.08
C GLY A 2 -10.55 10.42 79.43
N LYS A 3 -9.50 10.49 80.27
CA LYS A 3 -8.05 10.64 80.00
C LYS A 3 -7.46 9.62 78.98
N ARG A 4 -6.49 9.92 78.08
CA ARG A 4 -5.03 10.31 78.21
C ARG A 4 -4.13 9.19 78.82
N PRO A 5 -2.77 9.15 78.65
CA PRO A 5 -1.80 9.99 77.87
C PRO A 5 -0.60 9.23 77.19
N GLY A 6 0.46 9.97 76.76
CA GLY A 6 1.83 9.49 76.42
C GLY A 6 2.47 10.30 75.26
N ASP A 7 3.16 11.44 75.40
CA ASP A 7 4.41 11.79 76.14
C ASP A 7 5.68 11.20 75.46
N ARG A 8 6.37 11.93 74.56
CA ARG A 8 7.39 13.02 74.69
C ARG A 8 8.78 12.60 75.23
N GLY A 9 9.80 12.85 74.39
CA GLY A 9 11.24 12.92 74.71
C GLY A 9 12.07 12.83 73.40
N GLY A 10 13.23 13.48 73.19
CA GLY A 10 13.97 14.47 73.98
C GLY A 10 15.42 14.62 73.47
N GLY A 11 16.00 15.83 73.43
CA GLY A 11 17.40 16.15 73.02
C GLY A 11 17.53 16.69 71.58
N HIS A 12 18.12 17.87 71.25
CA HIS A 12 19.46 18.45 71.54
C HIS A 12 20.61 17.53 71.04
N GLY A 13 21.63 17.93 70.27
CA GLY A 13 22.08 19.19 69.60
C GLY A 13 23.48 18.93 68.98
N ARG A 14 24.21 19.79 68.24
CA ARG A 14 24.10 21.18 67.74
C ARG A 14 25.02 21.34 66.49
N GLY A 15 24.76 22.33 65.61
CA GLY A 15 25.80 23.00 64.78
C GLY A 15 25.93 22.60 63.29
N GLY A 16 25.98 23.59 62.40
CA GLY A 16 26.24 23.39 60.95
C GLY A 16 25.75 24.56 60.07
N CYS A 17 26.68 25.27 59.46
CA CYS A 17 26.54 26.58 58.78
C CYS A 17 25.58 26.69 57.57
N LEU A 18 25.32 27.94 57.13
CA LEU A 18 24.53 28.36 55.97
C LEU A 18 24.84 27.60 54.65
N VAL A 19 23.80 27.35 53.83
CA VAL A 19 23.79 27.59 52.36
C VAL A 19 22.32 27.83 51.90
N ARG A 20 22.09 28.80 50.98
CA ARG A 20 20.81 28.98 50.26
C ARG A 20 20.61 27.85 49.25
N LEU A 21 19.37 27.38 49.03
CA LEU A 21 18.75 27.12 47.71
C LEU A 21 17.48 26.25 47.84
N ARG A 22 16.35 26.74 47.34
CA ARG A 22 15.53 26.15 46.25
C ARG A 22 14.23 26.93 46.10
N ALA A 23 14.08 27.60 44.96
CA ALA A 23 12.78 27.91 44.40
C ALA A 23 12.59 26.91 43.26
N ASP A 24 11.64 25.98 43.42
CA ASP A 24 11.44 24.90 42.45
C ASP A 24 10.72 25.39 41.18
N ASP A 25 11.02 24.73 40.06
CA ASP A 25 10.70 25.15 38.70
C ASP A 25 9.20 25.24 38.39
N CYS A 26 8.75 26.43 37.96
CA CYS A 26 7.51 26.62 37.21
C CYS A 26 7.66 27.75 36.17
N GLY A 27 8.08 27.43 34.94
CA GLY A 27 8.29 28.49 33.94
C GLY A 27 8.64 28.16 32.48
N LEU A 28 8.51 26.92 31.99
CA LEU A 28 8.80 26.60 30.57
C LEU A 28 7.52 26.54 29.71
N ARG A 29 7.40 27.52 28.79
CA ARG A 29 6.22 27.81 27.96
C ARG A 29 5.77 26.61 27.09
N PRO A 30 4.46 26.45 26.79
CA PRO A 30 3.91 25.29 26.08
C PRO A 30 4.61 24.95 24.74
N GLY A 31 4.97 25.96 23.96
CA GLY A 31 5.65 25.76 22.66
C GLY A 31 6.99 25.02 22.78
N LEU A 32 7.72 25.17 23.89
CA LEU A 32 9.00 24.49 24.09
C LEU A 32 8.83 22.99 24.37
N ARG A 33 7.68 22.55 24.90
CA ARG A 33 7.38 21.12 25.11
C ARG A 33 7.02 20.42 23.81
N VAL A 34 6.32 21.12 22.91
CA VAL A 34 6.06 20.63 21.54
C VAL A 34 7.37 20.56 20.75
N ALA A 35 8.17 21.63 20.76
CA ALA A 35 9.48 21.66 20.12
C ALA A 35 10.42 20.56 20.65
N ARG A 36 10.48 20.32 21.98
CA ARG A 36 11.25 19.20 22.56
C ARG A 36 10.72 17.82 22.18
N ARG A 37 9.41 17.61 22.04
CA ARG A 37 8.85 16.34 21.54
C ARG A 37 9.18 16.13 20.06
N VAL A 38 9.06 17.15 19.23
CA VAL A 38 9.44 17.11 17.81
C VAL A 38 10.95 16.85 17.68
N ALA A 39 11.80 17.55 18.43
CA ALA A 39 13.25 17.32 18.44
C ALA A 39 13.64 15.92 18.95
N ALA A 40 12.93 15.38 19.94
CA ALA A 40 13.15 14.00 20.42
C ALA A 40 12.71 12.96 19.36
N LEU A 41 11.62 13.19 18.65
CA LEU A 41 11.18 12.35 17.53
C LEU A 41 12.12 12.47 16.32
N GLN A 42 12.62 13.66 16.00
CA GLN A 42 13.66 13.88 14.98
C GLN A 42 14.98 13.22 15.37
N SER A 43 15.40 13.30 16.64
CA SER A 43 16.61 12.62 17.12
C SER A 43 16.46 11.09 17.08
N ALA A 44 15.27 10.56 17.39
CA ALA A 44 14.98 9.13 17.25
C ALA A 44 14.86 8.71 15.78
N ALA A 45 14.35 9.57 14.90
CA ALA A 45 14.27 9.32 13.45
C ALA A 45 15.65 9.35 12.78
N LEU A 46 16.54 10.26 13.20
CA LEU A 46 17.96 10.24 12.82
C LEU A 46 18.65 8.95 13.30
N GLN A 47 18.39 8.52 14.54
CA GLN A 47 18.90 7.23 15.05
C GLN A 47 18.29 6.02 14.33
N ALA A 48 17.08 6.14 13.77
CA ALA A 48 16.42 5.09 13.01
C ALA A 48 16.92 4.99 11.55
N LEU A 49 17.48 6.08 10.99
CA LEU A 49 18.14 6.05 9.68
C LEU A 49 19.54 5.41 9.83
N ASN A 50 19.57 4.08 9.89
CA ASN A 50 20.77 3.28 10.10
C ASN A 50 21.91 3.68 9.12
N GLU A 51 23.17 3.63 9.57
CA GLU A 51 24.37 3.87 8.75
C GLU A 51 24.44 3.00 7.48
N SER A 52 23.71 1.89 7.38
CA SER A 52 23.50 1.19 6.10
C SER A 52 22.81 2.07 5.05
N ILE A 53 21.76 2.80 5.42
CA ILE A 53 21.00 3.69 4.52
C ILE A 53 21.87 4.88 4.12
N LEU A 54 22.53 5.56 5.07
CA LEU A 54 23.42 6.68 4.73
C LEU A 54 24.57 6.24 3.82
N ARG A 55 25.17 5.05 4.05
CA ARG A 55 26.17 4.49 3.13
C ARG A 55 25.61 4.20 1.74
N LEU A 56 24.37 3.70 1.62
CA LEU A 56 23.71 3.51 0.32
C LEU A 56 23.52 4.84 -0.42
N LEU A 57 22.99 5.88 0.24
CA LEU A 57 22.77 7.19 -0.37
C LEU A 57 24.09 7.87 -0.77
N ARG A 58 25.16 7.71 0.04
CA ARG A 58 26.52 8.20 -0.28
C ARG A 58 27.15 7.44 -1.46
N ARG A 59 27.03 6.11 -1.51
CA ARG A 59 27.47 5.28 -2.65
C ARG A 59 26.73 5.62 -3.95
N ALA A 60 25.45 5.96 -3.85
CA ALA A 60 24.64 6.44 -4.97
C ALA A 60 24.95 7.88 -5.40
N GLY A 61 25.86 8.58 -4.73
CA GLY A 61 26.32 9.93 -5.09
C GLY A 61 25.32 11.06 -4.81
N ILE A 62 24.21 10.78 -4.10
CA ILE A 62 23.17 11.78 -3.80
C ILE A 62 23.33 12.46 -2.43
N ALA A 63 24.15 11.87 -1.55
CA ALA A 63 24.44 12.39 -0.22
C ALA A 63 25.95 12.60 -0.02
N GLY A 64 26.34 13.70 0.61
CA GLY A 64 27.73 14.03 0.92
C GLY A 64 28.36 13.11 1.99
N PRO A 65 29.70 12.97 2.01
CA PRO A 65 30.40 12.08 2.94
C PRO A 65 30.21 12.47 4.41
N ALA A 66 30.10 13.77 4.71
CA ALA A 66 29.83 14.32 6.04
C ALA A 66 28.38 14.83 6.20
N GLU A 67 27.50 14.55 5.24
CA GLU A 67 26.11 15.01 5.30
C GLU A 67 25.30 14.21 6.32
N VAL A 68 24.52 14.95 7.12
CA VAL A 68 23.58 14.42 8.12
C VAL A 68 22.20 15.00 7.78
N PRO A 69 21.39 14.29 6.97
CA PRO A 69 20.11 14.82 6.51
C PRO A 69 19.07 14.86 7.62
N HIS A 70 18.09 15.75 7.50
CA HIS A 70 16.86 15.67 8.26
C HIS A 70 16.00 14.50 7.76
N VAL A 71 15.30 13.81 8.66
CA VAL A 71 14.52 12.61 8.36
C VAL A 71 13.12 12.73 8.96
N GLU A 72 12.11 12.62 8.11
CA GLU A 72 10.69 12.64 8.48
C GLU A 72 10.04 11.27 8.16
N PRO A 73 9.52 10.53 9.14
CA PRO A 73 8.78 9.30 8.90
C PRO A 73 7.49 9.54 8.11
N LEU A 74 7.28 8.79 7.04
CA LEU A 74 6.06 8.81 6.24
C LEU A 74 5.12 7.67 6.69
N GLY A 75 3.86 8.00 6.92
CA GLY A 75 2.85 7.02 7.33
C GLY A 75 2.30 6.16 6.18
N GLY A 76 1.57 5.10 6.53
CA GLY A 76 0.73 4.33 5.60
C GLY A 76 1.26 2.94 5.20
N GLY A 77 2.53 2.63 5.47
CA GLY A 77 3.11 1.30 5.26
C GLY A 77 2.86 0.35 6.44
N VAL A 78 2.38 -0.87 6.17
CA VAL A 78 2.37 -1.98 7.14
C VAL A 78 3.53 -2.96 6.91
N SER A 79 4.04 -3.03 5.68
CA SER A 79 5.12 -3.93 5.23
C SER A 79 6.49 -3.24 5.14
N SER A 80 6.54 -1.92 5.30
CA SER A 80 7.79 -1.16 5.23
C SER A 80 7.76 0.02 6.19
N ASP A 81 8.92 0.38 6.72
CA ASP A 81 9.15 1.75 7.17
C ASP A 81 9.47 2.63 5.95
N ILE A 82 8.99 3.86 5.98
CA ILE A 82 9.13 4.82 4.88
C ILE A 82 9.53 6.16 5.48
N TRP A 83 10.50 6.83 4.88
CA TRP A 83 10.96 8.15 5.30
C TRP A 83 11.14 9.07 4.11
N ARG A 84 10.87 10.36 4.32
CA ARG A 84 11.44 11.44 3.56
C ARG A 84 12.79 11.79 4.19
N VAL A 85 13.83 11.85 3.37
CA VAL A 85 15.19 12.24 3.75
C VAL A 85 15.53 13.52 3.00
N ASP A 86 15.69 14.62 3.73
CA ASP A 86 15.99 15.94 3.17
C ASP A 86 17.51 16.08 2.98
N LEU A 87 17.98 15.85 1.75
CA LEU A 87 19.37 16.03 1.35
C LEU A 87 19.59 17.43 0.74
N ALA A 88 20.85 17.88 0.71
CA ALA A 88 21.28 19.11 0.02
C ALA A 88 21.00 19.07 -1.50
N SER A 89 20.93 17.87 -2.08
CA SER A 89 20.54 17.62 -3.48
C SER A 89 19.01 17.65 -3.70
N GLY A 90 18.22 17.74 -2.63
CA GLY A 90 16.76 17.69 -2.63
C GLY A 90 16.21 16.49 -1.83
N PRO A 91 14.90 16.48 -1.52
CA PRO A 91 14.30 15.39 -0.75
C PRO A 91 14.24 14.08 -1.55
N VAL A 92 14.56 12.97 -0.89
CA VAL A 92 14.38 11.61 -1.43
C VAL A 92 13.45 10.80 -0.52
N CYS A 93 12.80 9.78 -1.09
CA CYS A 93 12.00 8.81 -0.35
C CYS A 93 12.83 7.54 -0.17
N VAL A 94 12.92 7.06 1.07
CA VAL A 94 13.56 5.79 1.42
C VAL A 94 12.49 4.85 1.97
N LYS A 95 12.38 3.65 1.40
CA LYS A 95 11.51 2.56 1.85
C LYS A 95 12.39 1.40 2.32
N CYS A 96 12.13 0.85 3.50
CA CYS A 96 12.80 -0.34 4.02
C CYS A 96 11.78 -1.44 4.31
N ALA A 97 11.90 -2.57 3.61
CA ALA A 97 11.04 -3.73 3.80
C ALA A 97 11.23 -4.34 5.20
N LEU A 98 10.13 -4.57 5.92
CA LEU A 98 10.13 -5.25 7.21
C LEU A 98 10.00 -6.78 7.03
N PRO A 99 10.75 -7.61 7.77
CA PRO A 99 10.57 -9.07 7.71
C PRO A 99 9.21 -9.51 8.25
N ARG A 100 8.63 -8.73 9.19
CA ARG A 100 7.30 -8.93 9.76
C ARG A 100 6.43 -7.69 9.58
N LEU A 101 5.22 -7.88 9.08
CA LEU A 101 4.24 -6.82 8.82
C LEU A 101 3.58 -6.34 10.13
N ARG A 102 3.29 -5.04 10.20
CA ARG A 102 2.60 -4.38 11.31
C ARG A 102 1.08 -4.57 11.22
N VAL A 103 0.64 -5.83 11.31
CA VAL A 103 -0.77 -6.24 11.31
C VAL A 103 -1.09 -7.07 12.56
N ALA A 104 -2.38 -7.22 12.88
CA ALA A 104 -2.82 -7.87 14.13
C ALA A 104 -2.54 -9.38 14.16
N GLN A 105 -2.55 -10.04 13.00
CA GLN A 105 -2.15 -11.44 12.84
C GLN A 105 -0.64 -11.53 12.59
N VAL A 106 -0.01 -12.69 12.82
CA VAL A 106 1.37 -12.90 12.38
C VAL A 106 1.37 -12.99 10.85
N TRP A 107 2.06 -12.06 10.20
CA TRP A 107 2.26 -12.04 8.75
C TRP A 107 3.71 -11.63 8.49
N GLU A 108 4.47 -12.58 7.96
CA GLU A 108 5.89 -12.41 7.65
C GLU A 108 6.08 -12.46 6.13
N ALA A 109 7.09 -11.76 5.63
CA ALA A 109 7.37 -11.67 4.19
C ALA A 109 8.88 -11.46 3.95
N PRO A 110 9.48 -12.16 2.96
CA PRO A 110 10.89 -11.97 2.59
C PRO A 110 11.19 -10.51 2.22
N VAL A 111 12.30 -9.95 2.73
CA VAL A 111 12.68 -8.53 2.51
C VAL A 111 13.24 -8.29 1.10
N GLU A 112 13.61 -9.37 0.42
CA GLU A 112 14.03 -9.47 -0.97
C GLU A 112 12.98 -8.91 -1.93
N ARG A 113 11.71 -8.79 -1.51
CA ARG A 113 10.65 -8.12 -2.27
C ARG A 113 10.95 -6.67 -2.67
N SER A 114 11.81 -5.98 -1.91
CA SER A 114 12.32 -4.65 -2.27
C SER A 114 13.10 -4.63 -3.59
N ARG A 115 13.78 -5.74 -3.94
CA ARG A 115 14.44 -5.93 -5.24
C ARG A 115 13.41 -6.05 -6.36
N TYR A 116 12.34 -6.81 -6.15
CA TYR A 116 11.28 -6.97 -7.16
C TYR A 116 10.52 -5.66 -7.40
N GLU A 117 10.29 -4.84 -6.37
CA GLU A 117 9.75 -3.48 -6.52
C GLU A 117 10.69 -2.58 -7.35
N TYR A 118 11.99 -2.56 -7.04
CA TYR A 118 12.98 -1.79 -7.80
C TYR A 118 13.08 -2.22 -9.27
N GLU A 119 13.12 -3.52 -9.54
CA GLU A 119 13.16 -4.06 -10.90
C GLU A 119 11.86 -3.76 -11.66
N TRP A 120 10.69 -3.84 -11.00
CA TRP A 120 9.41 -3.45 -11.60
C TRP A 120 9.40 -1.96 -11.94
N PHE A 121 9.88 -1.10 -11.05
CA PHE A 121 9.96 0.34 -11.29
C PHE A 121 10.88 0.65 -12.49
N ARG A 122 12.05 0.00 -12.61
CA ARG A 122 12.94 0.18 -13.78
C ARG A 122 12.24 -0.17 -15.09
N ILE A 123 11.51 -1.29 -15.12
CA ILE A 123 10.82 -1.76 -16.32
C ILE A 123 9.60 -0.89 -16.64
N ALA A 124 8.81 -0.51 -15.63
CA ALA A 124 7.66 0.37 -15.77
C ALA A 124 8.06 1.78 -16.25
N ALA A 125 9.18 2.33 -15.75
CA ALA A 125 9.72 3.62 -16.20
C ALA A 125 10.15 3.61 -17.68
N ALA A 126 10.68 2.48 -18.16
CA ALA A 126 11.04 2.30 -19.57
C ALA A 126 9.80 2.14 -20.46
N ALA A 127 8.79 1.41 -20.00
CA ALA A 127 7.54 1.19 -20.73
C ALA A 127 6.65 2.44 -20.79
N VAL A 128 6.56 3.19 -19.69
CA VAL A 128 5.74 4.40 -19.54
C VAL A 128 6.52 5.45 -18.72
N PRO A 129 7.27 6.34 -19.39
CA PRO A 129 8.08 7.35 -18.72
C PRO A 129 7.27 8.23 -17.74
N GLY A 130 7.69 8.23 -16.48
CA GLY A 130 7.04 8.97 -15.40
C GLY A 130 5.82 8.28 -14.76
N ALA A 131 5.55 7.01 -15.06
CA ALA A 131 4.53 6.21 -14.38
C ALA A 131 4.97 5.63 -13.02
N VAL A 132 6.20 5.88 -12.60
CA VAL A 132 6.76 5.49 -11.28
C VAL A 132 7.69 6.60 -10.78
N PRO A 133 8.01 6.65 -9.47
CA PRO A 133 9.12 7.46 -8.97
C PRO A 133 10.44 7.05 -9.64
N GLN A 134 11.33 8.00 -9.92
CA GLN A 134 12.68 7.68 -10.35
C GLN A 134 13.41 6.90 -9.25
N VAL A 135 13.82 5.66 -9.52
CA VAL A 135 14.66 4.87 -8.62
C VAL A 135 16.09 5.44 -8.58
N ILE A 136 16.70 5.42 -7.39
CA ILE A 136 18.06 5.94 -7.17
C ILE A 136 18.99 4.79 -6.80
N ALA A 137 18.63 3.98 -5.79
CA ALA A 137 19.47 2.89 -5.29
C ALA A 137 18.63 1.82 -4.59
N GLN A 138 19.15 0.59 -4.54
CA GLN A 138 18.54 -0.55 -3.85
C GLN A 138 19.64 -1.43 -3.27
N GLU A 139 19.63 -1.71 -1.96
CA GLU A 139 20.55 -2.64 -1.28
C GLU A 139 19.85 -3.23 -0.04
N GLY A 140 19.95 -4.54 0.20
CA GLY A 140 19.61 -5.17 1.49
C GLY A 140 18.25 -4.83 2.12
N GLY A 141 17.15 -4.88 1.36
CA GLY A 141 15.81 -4.52 1.87
C GLY A 141 15.43 -3.05 1.72
N VAL A 142 16.40 -2.18 1.38
CA VAL A 142 16.23 -0.73 1.21
C VAL A 142 16.02 -0.40 -0.27
N LEU A 143 15.09 0.52 -0.54
CA LEU A 143 14.85 1.17 -1.83
C LEU A 143 14.86 2.70 -1.62
N ALA A 144 15.79 3.39 -2.25
CA ALA A 144 15.87 4.84 -2.33
C ALA A 144 15.37 5.33 -3.70
N MET A 145 14.47 6.32 -3.70
CA MET A 145 13.79 6.83 -4.89
C MET A 145 13.42 8.30 -4.75
N GLN A 146 12.99 8.92 -5.84
CA GLN A 146 12.46 10.28 -5.88
C GLN A 146 11.34 10.48 -4.86
N TYR A 147 11.44 11.53 -4.04
CA TYR A 147 10.30 12.02 -3.26
C TYR A 147 9.32 12.75 -4.18
N LEU A 148 8.04 12.39 -4.11
CA LEU A 148 6.97 13.01 -4.88
C LEU A 148 6.09 13.84 -3.94
N ASP A 149 6.15 15.16 -4.11
CA ASP A 149 5.38 16.12 -3.32
C ASP A 149 3.87 15.80 -3.36
N PRO A 150 3.22 15.47 -2.21
CA PRO A 150 1.80 15.16 -2.14
C PRO A 150 0.86 16.30 -2.59
N ALA A 151 1.31 17.55 -2.57
CA ALA A 151 0.52 18.68 -3.11
C ALA A 151 0.38 18.60 -4.64
N ARG A 152 1.34 17.96 -5.31
CA ARG A 152 1.39 17.78 -6.78
C ARG A 152 1.10 16.34 -7.22
N HIS A 153 1.15 15.40 -6.29
CA HIS A 153 0.92 13.97 -6.49
C HIS A 153 0.00 13.41 -5.39
N PRO A 154 -1.24 13.92 -5.25
CA PRO A 154 -2.16 13.42 -4.23
C PRO A 154 -2.49 11.94 -4.44
N VAL A 155 -2.61 11.19 -3.35
CA VAL A 155 -2.99 9.77 -3.36
C VAL A 155 -4.40 9.63 -3.94
N TRP A 156 -4.58 8.78 -4.95
CA TRP A 156 -5.85 8.67 -5.66
C TRP A 156 -7.00 8.22 -4.74
N LYS A 157 -6.74 7.32 -3.79
CA LYS A 157 -7.66 6.93 -2.72
C LYS A 157 -8.19 8.13 -1.93
N ASP A 158 -7.37 9.15 -1.66
CA ASP A 158 -7.80 10.33 -0.89
C ASP A 158 -8.65 11.32 -1.69
N LEU A 159 -8.46 11.37 -3.02
CA LEU A 159 -9.38 12.10 -3.90
C LEU A 159 -10.72 11.36 -3.98
N LEU A 160 -10.68 10.05 -4.21
CA LEU A 160 -11.89 9.22 -4.29
C LEU A 160 -12.68 9.22 -2.96
N ARG A 161 -12.00 9.26 -1.80
CA ARG A 161 -12.60 9.45 -0.46
C ARG A 161 -13.39 10.76 -0.35
N LYS A 162 -12.98 11.81 -1.07
CA LYS A 162 -13.67 13.11 -1.14
C LYS A 162 -14.74 13.15 -2.25
N GLY A 163 -15.06 12.01 -2.87
CA GLY A 163 -15.96 11.92 -4.03
C GLY A 163 -15.37 12.42 -5.35
N GLN A 164 -14.08 12.77 -5.38
CA GLN A 164 -13.41 13.30 -6.57
C GLN A 164 -12.96 12.11 -7.45
N ALA A 165 -13.86 11.69 -8.34
CA ALA A 165 -13.72 10.51 -9.19
C ALA A 165 -13.68 10.90 -10.68
N ASP A 166 -12.48 11.09 -11.21
CA ASP A 166 -12.21 11.42 -12.61
C ASP A 166 -12.08 10.13 -13.46
N ALA A 167 -13.03 9.93 -14.37
CA ALA A 167 -13.05 8.79 -15.29
C ALA A 167 -11.95 8.87 -16.37
N GLY A 168 -11.54 10.07 -16.77
CA GLY A 168 -10.40 10.27 -17.68
C GLY A 168 -9.08 9.89 -17.03
N PHE A 169 -8.89 10.21 -15.74
CA PHE A 169 -7.75 9.70 -14.97
C PHE A 169 -7.82 8.16 -14.82
N ALA A 170 -8.99 7.60 -14.51
CA ALA A 170 -9.16 6.15 -14.44
C ALA A 170 -8.81 5.45 -15.76
N SER A 171 -9.18 6.03 -16.92
CA SER A 171 -8.75 5.54 -18.23
C SER A 171 -7.23 5.60 -18.43
N LYS A 172 -6.56 6.66 -17.95
CA LYS A 172 -5.09 6.75 -17.96
C LYS A 172 -4.45 5.66 -17.11
N VAL A 173 -5.00 5.33 -15.93
CA VAL A 173 -4.56 4.18 -15.12
C VAL A 173 -4.61 2.88 -15.94
N GLY A 174 -5.75 2.61 -16.59
CA GLY A 174 -5.92 1.43 -17.45
C GLY A 174 -4.91 1.38 -18.59
N ARG A 175 -4.75 2.48 -19.34
CA ARG A 175 -3.82 2.58 -20.47
C ARG A 175 -2.35 2.39 -20.05
N SER A 176 -1.92 3.04 -18.96
CA SER A 176 -0.56 2.93 -18.46
C SER A 176 -0.24 1.53 -17.95
N LEU A 177 -1.15 0.90 -17.20
CA LEU A 177 -0.97 -0.47 -16.71
C LEU A 177 -0.90 -1.48 -17.89
N ALA A 178 -1.82 -1.37 -18.85
CA ALA A 178 -1.81 -2.22 -20.04
C ALA A 178 -0.53 -2.05 -20.87
N ALA A 179 0.03 -0.84 -20.96
CA ALA A 179 1.30 -0.60 -21.64
C ALA A 179 2.50 -1.26 -20.93
N ILE A 180 2.55 -1.26 -19.59
CA ILE A 180 3.59 -1.94 -18.80
C ILE A 180 3.50 -3.47 -18.99
N HIS A 181 2.27 -4.01 -18.96
CA HIS A 181 2.03 -5.44 -19.21
C HIS A 181 2.42 -5.82 -20.64
N SER A 182 2.00 -5.05 -21.66
CA SER A 182 2.42 -5.26 -23.05
C SER A 182 3.93 -5.16 -23.27
N ALA A 183 4.63 -4.27 -22.56
CA ALA A 183 6.08 -4.12 -22.67
C ALA A 183 6.89 -5.28 -22.09
N THR A 184 6.26 -6.22 -21.39
CA THR A 184 6.89 -7.38 -20.73
C THR A 184 6.27 -8.72 -21.13
N ALA A 185 5.25 -8.70 -21.97
CA ALA A 185 4.47 -9.88 -22.30
C ALA A 185 5.29 -10.93 -23.07
N ASN A 186 5.10 -12.20 -22.72
CA ASN A 186 5.75 -13.38 -23.30
C ASN A 186 7.31 -13.37 -23.27
N GLN A 187 7.93 -12.50 -22.48
CA GLN A 187 9.38 -12.40 -22.32
C GLN A 187 9.91 -13.36 -21.25
N LYS A 188 10.40 -14.52 -21.69
CA LYS A 188 11.01 -15.57 -20.84
C LYS A 188 12.19 -15.11 -19.97
N GLU A 189 12.88 -14.02 -20.33
CA GLU A 189 13.93 -13.44 -19.49
C GLU A 189 13.36 -12.65 -18.30
N VAL A 190 12.25 -11.93 -18.50
CA VAL A 190 11.56 -11.25 -17.40
C VAL A 190 10.94 -12.28 -16.45
N GLU A 191 10.37 -13.37 -16.98
CA GLU A 191 9.88 -14.50 -16.18
C GLU A 191 10.97 -15.07 -15.25
N ARG A 192 12.14 -15.42 -15.79
CA ARG A 192 13.27 -15.91 -14.99
C ARG A 192 13.74 -14.91 -13.93
N ARG A 193 13.75 -13.62 -14.26
CA ARG A 193 14.18 -12.55 -13.33
C ARG A 193 13.20 -12.32 -12.18
N PHE A 194 11.91 -12.66 -12.37
CA PHE A 194 10.83 -12.51 -11.40
C PHE A 194 10.36 -13.85 -10.81
N ALA A 195 11.29 -14.74 -10.46
CA ALA A 195 11.05 -15.92 -9.62
C ALA A 195 10.62 -15.50 -8.20
N SER A 196 9.33 -15.17 -8.07
CA SER A 196 8.72 -14.44 -6.95
C SER A 196 7.35 -15.02 -6.58
N ASP A 197 7.02 -16.17 -7.16
CA ASP A 197 5.77 -16.91 -7.02
C ASP A 197 5.40 -17.16 -5.55
N ASP A 198 6.35 -17.59 -4.72
CA ASP A 198 6.13 -17.84 -3.30
C ASP A 198 5.81 -16.55 -2.53
N ILE A 199 6.44 -15.43 -2.91
CA ILE A 199 6.16 -14.10 -2.33
C ILE A 199 4.74 -13.69 -2.69
N PHE A 200 4.39 -13.73 -3.99
CA PHE A 200 3.04 -13.38 -4.45
C PHE A 200 1.97 -14.32 -3.87
N TYR A 201 2.28 -15.61 -3.73
CA TYR A 201 1.39 -16.56 -3.07
C TYR A 201 1.15 -16.15 -1.61
N ALA A 202 2.22 -15.98 -0.83
CA ALA A 202 2.14 -15.67 0.59
C ALA A 202 1.50 -14.31 0.91
N ILE A 203 1.65 -13.31 0.03
CA ILE A 203 1.12 -11.96 0.29
C ILE A 203 -0.11 -11.59 -0.54
N ARG A 204 -0.48 -12.36 -1.58
CA ARG A 204 -1.69 -12.12 -2.39
C ARG A 204 -2.59 -13.35 -2.56
N LEU A 205 -2.13 -14.49 -3.08
CA LEU A 205 -3.06 -15.61 -3.33
C LEU A 205 -3.60 -16.27 -2.06
N GLU A 206 -2.75 -16.53 -1.07
CA GLU A 206 -3.16 -17.09 0.23
C GLU A 206 -4.14 -16.16 0.97
N PRO A 207 -3.78 -14.90 1.27
CA PRO A 207 -4.64 -14.04 2.08
C PRO A 207 -5.95 -13.62 1.41
N TYR A 208 -6.08 -13.78 0.07
CA TYR A 208 -7.28 -13.41 -0.68
C TYR A 208 -8.12 -14.61 -1.15
N LEU A 209 -7.52 -15.75 -1.48
CA LEU A 209 -8.27 -16.88 -2.05
C LEU A 209 -8.31 -18.08 -1.10
N VAL A 210 -7.17 -18.50 -0.51
CA VAL A 210 -7.13 -19.62 0.46
C VAL A 210 -7.86 -19.24 1.74
N ALA A 211 -7.52 -18.10 2.34
CA ALA A 211 -8.16 -17.65 3.58
C ALA A 211 -9.68 -17.43 3.40
N THR A 212 -10.09 -16.89 2.26
CA THR A 212 -11.51 -16.69 1.93
C THR A 212 -12.23 -18.03 1.70
N ALA A 213 -11.57 -19.02 1.11
CA ALA A 213 -12.14 -20.36 0.94
C ALA A 213 -12.38 -21.06 2.28
N ALA A 214 -11.46 -20.92 3.25
CA ALA A 214 -11.64 -21.45 4.60
C ALA A 214 -12.84 -20.81 5.35
N VAL A 215 -13.21 -19.57 5.02
CA VAL A 215 -14.40 -18.89 5.58
C VAL A 215 -15.68 -19.23 4.81
N HIS A 216 -15.57 -19.62 3.53
CA HIS A 216 -16.69 -19.96 2.66
C HIS A 216 -16.50 -21.36 2.03
N PRO A 217 -16.62 -22.48 2.80
CA PRO A 217 -16.39 -23.84 2.29
C PRO A 217 -17.28 -24.21 1.10
N ASP A 218 -18.48 -23.65 1.01
CA ASP A 218 -19.40 -23.87 -0.12
C ASP A 218 -18.93 -23.27 -1.45
N LEU A 219 -17.89 -22.42 -1.41
CA LEU A 219 -17.24 -21.81 -2.58
C LEU A 219 -15.77 -22.21 -2.73
N GLU A 220 -15.27 -23.17 -1.93
CA GLU A 220 -13.87 -23.58 -1.91
C GLU A 220 -13.38 -24.01 -3.31
N ALA A 221 -14.13 -24.86 -4.00
CA ALA A 221 -13.78 -25.32 -5.34
C ALA A 221 -13.65 -24.16 -6.36
N ASN A 222 -14.53 -23.17 -6.28
CA ASN A 222 -14.48 -21.98 -7.13
C ASN A 222 -13.24 -21.13 -6.81
N LEU A 223 -12.96 -20.88 -5.53
CA LEU A 223 -11.86 -20.04 -5.07
C LEU A 223 -10.48 -20.68 -5.31
N LEU A 224 -10.34 -21.98 -5.06
CA LEU A 224 -9.10 -22.72 -5.33
C LEU A 224 -8.89 -22.93 -6.83
N GLY A 225 -9.95 -23.11 -7.63
CA GLY A 225 -9.87 -23.12 -9.09
C GLY A 225 -9.38 -21.78 -9.68
N LEU A 226 -9.86 -20.66 -9.13
CA LEU A 226 -9.35 -19.33 -9.47
C LEU A 226 -7.88 -19.16 -9.08
N LEU A 227 -7.50 -19.57 -7.87
CA LEU A 227 -6.11 -19.55 -7.40
C LEU A 227 -5.20 -20.33 -8.34
N ALA A 228 -5.56 -21.57 -8.66
CA ALA A 228 -4.76 -22.44 -9.52
C ALA A 228 -4.54 -21.80 -10.90
N ARG A 229 -5.62 -21.29 -11.53
CA ARG A 229 -5.54 -20.63 -12.84
C ARG A 229 -4.65 -19.38 -12.81
N THR A 230 -4.79 -18.54 -11.79
CA THR A 230 -3.97 -17.32 -11.66
C THR A 230 -2.50 -17.66 -11.38
N ALA A 231 -2.20 -18.70 -10.60
CA ALA A 231 -0.84 -19.14 -10.32
C ALA A 231 -0.10 -19.66 -11.57
N ILE A 232 -0.75 -20.52 -12.37
CA ILE A 232 -0.13 -21.16 -13.55
C ILE A 232 -0.03 -20.26 -14.78
N THR A 233 -0.81 -19.18 -14.84
CA THR A 233 -0.86 -18.30 -16.01
C THR A 233 0.32 -17.32 -15.99
N LYS A 234 1.28 -17.48 -16.91
CA LYS A 234 2.54 -16.72 -16.98
C LYS A 234 2.60 -15.90 -18.27
N LEU A 235 2.08 -14.66 -18.24
CA LEU A 235 1.91 -13.84 -19.43
C LEU A 235 2.75 -12.56 -19.45
N CYS A 236 2.84 -11.83 -18.35
CA CYS A 236 3.59 -10.57 -18.28
C CYS A 236 4.07 -10.25 -16.86
N LEU A 237 4.83 -9.16 -16.70
CA LEU A 237 5.19 -8.62 -15.39
C LEU A 237 4.01 -7.84 -14.81
N VAL A 238 3.47 -8.35 -13.72
CA VAL A 238 2.28 -7.85 -13.00
C VAL A 238 2.74 -7.20 -11.68
N HIS A 239 2.10 -6.12 -11.26
CA HIS A 239 2.45 -5.32 -10.07
C HIS A 239 1.99 -5.99 -8.75
N GLY A 240 0.83 -6.66 -8.77
CA GLY A 240 0.28 -7.42 -7.65
C GLY A 240 -0.40 -6.60 -6.54
N ASP A 241 -0.42 -5.26 -6.62
CA ASP A 241 -1.20 -4.39 -5.72
C ASP A 241 -1.56 -3.07 -6.40
N VAL A 242 -2.22 -3.17 -7.56
CA VAL A 242 -2.80 -2.00 -8.22
C VAL A 242 -4.08 -1.61 -7.48
N SER A 243 -3.90 -0.94 -6.35
CA SER A 243 -4.98 -0.35 -5.56
C SER A 243 -4.86 1.17 -5.54
N PRO A 244 -5.97 1.94 -5.43
CA PRO A 244 -5.88 3.41 -5.41
C PRO A 244 -5.10 4.03 -4.24
N LYS A 245 -4.68 3.25 -3.22
CA LYS A 245 -3.69 3.71 -2.22
C LYS A 245 -2.27 3.80 -2.78
N ASN A 246 -1.97 2.96 -3.77
CA ASN A 246 -0.66 2.78 -4.41
C ASN A 246 -0.54 3.55 -5.74
N ILE A 247 -1.47 4.48 -5.99
CA ILE A 247 -1.48 5.29 -7.21
C ILE A 247 -1.57 6.75 -6.80
N LEU A 248 -0.59 7.56 -7.21
CA LEU A 248 -0.65 9.01 -7.11
C LEU A 248 -1.21 9.61 -8.40
N VAL A 249 -1.96 10.71 -8.27
CA VAL A 249 -2.42 11.50 -9.41
C VAL A 249 -1.33 12.51 -9.77
N GLY A 250 -0.40 12.09 -10.62
CA GLY A 250 0.70 12.95 -11.08
C GLY A 250 0.28 13.91 -12.20
N PRO A 251 1.04 15.00 -12.42
CA PRO A 251 0.71 16.03 -13.42
C PRO A 251 0.75 15.54 -14.87
N ARG A 252 1.41 14.39 -15.14
CA ARG A 252 1.48 13.77 -16.48
C ARG A 252 0.62 12.51 -16.61
N GLY A 253 0.04 11.99 -15.52
CA GLY A 253 -0.62 10.70 -15.50
C GLY A 253 -0.51 9.99 -14.14
N PRO A 254 -0.96 8.73 -14.06
CA PRO A 254 -0.84 7.93 -12.85
C PRO A 254 0.62 7.64 -12.52
N VAL A 255 0.96 7.65 -11.23
CA VAL A 255 2.25 7.16 -10.73
C VAL A 255 1.98 5.98 -9.80
N PHE A 256 2.43 4.78 -10.20
CA PHE A 256 2.32 3.55 -9.43
C PHE A 256 3.42 3.48 -8.37
N LEU A 257 3.09 2.94 -7.20
CA LEU A 257 3.96 2.77 -6.03
C LEU A 257 3.80 1.35 -5.47
N ASP A 258 4.71 0.90 -4.62
CA ASP A 258 4.47 -0.28 -3.75
C ASP A 258 4.27 -1.58 -4.55
N ALA A 259 5.11 -1.77 -5.57
CA ALA A 259 5.19 -2.99 -6.39
C ALA A 259 5.99 -4.11 -5.71
N GLU A 260 5.94 -4.21 -4.37
CA GLU A 260 6.60 -5.29 -3.60
C GLU A 260 5.98 -6.67 -3.86
N CYS A 261 4.84 -6.71 -4.53
CA CYS A 261 4.14 -7.92 -4.96
C CYS A 261 4.39 -8.25 -6.44
N ALA A 262 5.38 -7.61 -7.07
CA ALA A 262 5.66 -7.80 -8.48
C ALA A 262 6.05 -9.25 -8.79
N TRP A 263 5.36 -9.85 -9.77
CA TRP A 263 5.60 -11.23 -10.22
C TRP A 263 5.38 -11.37 -11.72
N TYR A 264 5.92 -12.43 -12.33
CA TYR A 264 5.52 -12.80 -13.68
C TYR A 264 4.27 -13.69 -13.61
N GLY A 265 3.16 -13.27 -14.22
CA GLY A 265 1.86 -13.87 -13.92
C GLY A 265 0.71 -13.43 -14.83
N ASP A 266 -0.52 -13.58 -14.31
CA ASP A 266 -1.75 -13.23 -15.01
C ASP A 266 -2.11 -11.74 -14.86
N PRO A 267 -2.07 -10.94 -15.94
CA PRO A 267 -2.48 -9.53 -15.92
C PRO A 267 -3.92 -9.28 -15.45
N ALA A 268 -4.79 -10.31 -15.50
CA ALA A 268 -6.15 -10.24 -14.98
C ALA A 268 -6.19 -9.89 -13.48
N PHE A 269 -5.14 -10.22 -12.71
CA PHE A 269 -5.09 -9.93 -11.28
C PHE A 269 -5.14 -8.43 -10.99
N ASP A 270 -4.22 -7.65 -11.55
CA ASP A 270 -4.12 -6.21 -11.28
C ASP A 270 -5.36 -5.44 -11.75
N LEU A 271 -5.89 -5.80 -12.92
CA LEU A 271 -7.11 -5.20 -13.45
C LEU A 271 -8.30 -5.49 -12.52
N ALA A 272 -8.49 -6.75 -12.10
CA ALA A 272 -9.53 -7.13 -11.15
C ALA A 272 -9.37 -6.44 -9.79
N PHE A 273 -8.14 -6.33 -9.28
CA PHE A 273 -7.81 -5.74 -7.99
C PHE A 273 -8.14 -4.24 -7.94
N CYS A 274 -7.79 -3.49 -8.99
CA CYS A 274 -8.10 -2.05 -9.06
C CYS A 274 -9.61 -1.80 -9.24
N LEU A 275 -10.26 -2.58 -10.12
CA LEU A 275 -11.70 -2.47 -10.39
C LEU A 275 -12.56 -2.83 -9.17
N ASN A 276 -12.20 -3.88 -8.43
CA ASN A 276 -12.80 -4.24 -7.13
C ASN A 276 -12.81 -3.02 -6.17
N HIS A 277 -11.67 -2.34 -6.06
CA HIS A 277 -11.57 -1.13 -5.24
C HIS A 277 -12.39 0.06 -5.76
N LEU A 278 -12.89 0.09 -6.99
CA LEU A 278 -13.83 1.12 -7.45
C LEU A 278 -15.27 0.74 -7.07
N LEU A 279 -15.65 -0.54 -7.16
CA LEU A 279 -16.96 -1.03 -6.71
C LEU A 279 -17.17 -0.79 -5.20
N LEU A 280 -16.19 -1.17 -4.37
CA LEU A 280 -16.25 -0.99 -2.92
C LEU A 280 -16.40 0.48 -2.48
N LYS A 281 -15.94 1.43 -3.29
CA LYS A 281 -16.11 2.87 -3.00
C LYS A 281 -17.55 3.37 -3.18
N CYS A 282 -18.38 2.68 -3.96
CA CYS A 282 -19.81 2.97 -4.02
C CYS A 282 -20.51 2.81 -2.66
N LEU A 283 -19.95 1.99 -1.76
CA LEU A 283 -20.43 1.84 -0.38
C LEU A 283 -19.79 2.87 0.57
N TRP A 284 -18.52 3.24 0.32
CA TRP A 284 -17.80 4.20 1.16
C TRP A 284 -18.25 5.65 0.96
N VAL A 285 -18.56 6.04 -0.28
CA VAL A 285 -18.98 7.40 -0.64
C VAL A 285 -20.21 7.31 -1.56
N PRO A 286 -21.41 6.95 -1.03
CA PRO A 286 -22.58 6.62 -1.83
C PRO A 286 -23.05 7.73 -2.78
N GLN A 287 -22.85 9.00 -2.41
CA GLN A 287 -23.15 10.16 -3.24
C GLN A 287 -22.32 10.23 -4.54
N ALA A 288 -21.17 9.54 -4.58
CA ALA A 288 -20.29 9.46 -5.75
C ALA A 288 -20.41 8.13 -6.52
N LYS A 289 -21.40 7.27 -6.20
CA LYS A 289 -21.53 5.91 -6.78
C LYS A 289 -21.48 5.89 -8.31
N SER A 290 -22.20 6.78 -8.98
CA SER A 290 -22.21 6.88 -10.45
C SER A 290 -20.84 7.26 -11.02
N ALA A 291 -20.08 8.12 -10.34
CA ALA A 291 -18.76 8.54 -10.78
C ALA A 291 -17.72 7.41 -10.62
N PHE A 292 -17.82 6.57 -9.58
CA PHE A 292 -16.98 5.37 -9.46
C PHE A 292 -17.31 4.30 -10.51
N LEU A 293 -18.59 4.11 -10.85
CA LEU A 293 -19.00 3.22 -11.95
C LEU A 293 -18.48 3.73 -13.31
N ASN A 294 -18.48 5.04 -13.53
CA ASN A 294 -17.85 5.64 -14.71
C ASN A 294 -16.33 5.44 -14.72
N CYS A 295 -15.66 5.56 -13.57
CA CYS A 295 -14.23 5.24 -13.43
C CYS A 295 -13.93 3.76 -13.72
N PHE A 296 -14.79 2.84 -13.25
CA PHE A 296 -14.68 1.40 -13.52
C PHE A 296 -14.74 1.14 -15.03
N ALA A 297 -15.76 1.68 -15.71
CA ALA A 297 -15.93 1.52 -17.15
C ALA A 297 -14.76 2.11 -17.94
N ALA A 298 -14.28 3.30 -17.55
CA ALA A 298 -13.21 4.01 -18.23
C ALA A 298 -11.82 3.38 -18.03
N LEU A 299 -11.52 2.86 -16.83
CA LEU A 299 -10.30 2.09 -16.55
C LEU A 299 -10.29 0.79 -17.36
N ARG A 300 -11.39 0.02 -17.31
CA ARG A 300 -11.57 -1.18 -18.12
C ARG A 300 -11.35 -0.89 -19.61
N GLY A 301 -12.04 0.12 -20.15
CA GLY A 301 -11.93 0.49 -21.57
C GLY A 301 -10.50 0.87 -21.95
N GLY A 302 -9.88 1.77 -21.17
CA GLY A 302 -8.50 2.21 -21.42
C GLY A 302 -7.46 1.09 -21.32
N TYR A 303 -7.71 0.08 -20.47
CA TYR A 303 -6.89 -1.11 -20.40
C TYR A 303 -7.07 -2.01 -21.63
N LEU A 304 -8.31 -2.44 -21.90
CA LEU A 304 -8.64 -3.40 -22.97
C LEU A 304 -8.31 -2.87 -24.37
N GLU A 305 -8.42 -1.55 -24.58
CA GLU A 305 -8.00 -0.87 -25.82
C GLU A 305 -6.48 -0.90 -26.05
N ARG A 306 -5.68 -0.89 -24.97
CA ARG A 306 -4.23 -0.66 -25.06
C ARG A 306 -3.37 -1.93 -24.94
N MET A 307 -3.91 -3.00 -24.36
CA MET A 307 -3.23 -4.30 -24.25
C MET A 307 -3.03 -4.96 -25.62
N SER A 308 -2.01 -5.81 -25.78
CA SER A 308 -1.58 -6.26 -27.12
C SER A 308 -0.92 -7.65 -27.18
N TYR A 309 -1.20 -8.53 -26.22
CA TYR A 309 -0.48 -9.82 -26.03
C TYR A 309 -1.37 -11.07 -26.02
N GLU A 310 -2.69 -10.88 -26.02
CA GLU A 310 -3.71 -11.93 -26.15
C GLU A 310 -5.01 -11.31 -26.68
N ASP A 311 -6.07 -12.10 -26.85
CA ASP A 311 -7.40 -11.58 -27.15
C ASP A 311 -7.99 -10.83 -25.93
N PRO A 312 -8.42 -9.56 -26.06
CA PRO A 312 -9.00 -8.79 -24.96
C PRO A 312 -10.22 -9.45 -24.30
N LYS A 313 -11.03 -10.23 -25.04
CA LYS A 313 -12.19 -10.93 -24.44
C LYS A 313 -11.74 -12.06 -23.51
N THR A 314 -10.70 -12.79 -23.90
CA THR A 314 -10.09 -13.87 -23.11
C THR A 314 -9.53 -13.33 -21.79
N LEU A 315 -8.83 -12.18 -21.82
CA LEU A 315 -8.40 -11.48 -20.60
C LEU A 315 -9.62 -10.97 -19.78
N GLU A 316 -10.60 -10.32 -20.42
CA GLU A 316 -11.77 -9.78 -19.74
C GLU A 316 -12.52 -10.88 -18.97
N ALA A 317 -12.70 -12.05 -19.58
CA ALA A 317 -13.34 -13.20 -18.95
C ALA A 317 -12.55 -13.73 -17.74
N ARG A 318 -11.21 -13.84 -17.82
CA ARG A 318 -10.38 -14.21 -16.63
C ARG A 318 -10.51 -13.18 -15.52
N THR A 319 -10.51 -11.90 -15.87
CA THR A 319 -10.66 -10.77 -14.94
C THR A 319 -12.04 -10.76 -14.28
N ALA A 320 -13.10 -10.98 -15.07
CA ALA A 320 -14.48 -11.02 -14.60
C ALA A 320 -14.74 -12.22 -13.67
N ALA A 321 -14.16 -13.38 -13.95
CA ALA A 321 -14.24 -14.53 -13.05
C ALA A 321 -13.46 -14.33 -11.73
N LEU A 322 -12.33 -13.60 -11.74
CA LEU A 322 -11.49 -13.37 -10.55
C LEU A 322 -12.01 -12.25 -9.64
N LEU A 323 -12.55 -11.17 -10.20
CA LEU A 323 -12.95 -9.97 -9.45
C LEU A 323 -13.92 -10.27 -8.28
N PRO A 324 -14.98 -11.11 -8.42
CA PRO A 324 -15.86 -11.47 -7.32
C PRO A 324 -15.15 -12.14 -6.14
N ALA A 325 -14.11 -12.95 -6.39
CA ALA A 325 -13.31 -13.56 -5.32
C ALA A 325 -12.54 -12.49 -4.54
N LEU A 326 -11.88 -11.56 -5.24
CA LEU A 326 -11.18 -10.43 -4.62
C LEU A 326 -12.14 -9.49 -3.86
N LEU A 327 -13.37 -9.34 -4.35
CA LEU A 327 -14.42 -8.54 -3.72
C LEU A 327 -14.87 -9.16 -2.39
N LEU A 328 -15.08 -10.50 -2.35
CA LEU A 328 -15.37 -11.24 -1.12
C LEU A 328 -14.19 -11.21 -0.14
N ALA A 329 -12.96 -11.38 -0.66
CA ALA A 329 -11.72 -11.36 0.12
C ALA A 329 -11.46 -10.03 0.84
N ARG A 330 -11.88 -8.90 0.26
CA ARG A 330 -11.84 -7.59 0.93
C ARG A 330 -12.86 -7.44 2.07
N VAL A 331 -13.66 -8.46 2.37
CA VAL A 331 -14.54 -8.50 3.56
C VAL A 331 -14.14 -9.63 4.50
N ASP A 332 -13.93 -10.84 3.98
CA ASP A 332 -13.78 -12.08 4.77
C ASP A 332 -12.39 -12.76 4.62
N GLY A 333 -11.47 -12.20 3.83
CA GLY A 333 -10.08 -12.63 3.75
C GLY A 333 -9.17 -11.96 4.79
N LYS A 334 -7.86 -12.24 4.76
CA LYS A 334 -6.88 -11.69 5.72
C LYS A 334 -6.55 -10.21 5.54
N SER A 335 -7.02 -9.59 4.45
CA SER A 335 -6.83 -8.15 4.17
C SER A 335 -8.16 -7.47 3.84
N PRO A 336 -9.06 -7.27 4.83
CA PRO A 336 -10.32 -6.58 4.59
C PRO A 336 -10.13 -5.09 4.27
N VAL A 337 -11.06 -4.45 3.56
CA VAL A 337 -11.08 -2.96 3.43
C VAL A 337 -11.39 -2.30 4.76
N GLU A 338 -10.47 -1.45 5.21
CA GLU A 338 -10.48 -0.81 6.53
C GLU A 338 -11.56 0.28 6.68
N TYR A 339 -12.08 0.80 5.56
CA TYR A 339 -13.11 1.84 5.52
C TYR A 339 -14.54 1.31 5.42
N LEU A 340 -14.73 0.00 5.24
CA LEU A 340 -16.06 -0.59 5.07
C LEU A 340 -16.59 -1.03 6.45
N THR A 341 -17.30 -0.13 7.13
CA THR A 341 -18.06 -0.45 8.34
C THR A 341 -19.32 -1.22 7.98
N ASP A 342 -20.12 -0.64 7.08
CA ASP A 342 -21.45 -1.10 6.69
C ASP A 342 -21.45 -1.69 5.26
N GLY A 343 -22.55 -2.35 4.89
CA GLY A 343 -22.71 -2.91 3.53
C GLY A 343 -21.92 -4.18 3.24
N LYS A 344 -21.14 -4.72 4.19
CA LYS A 344 -20.41 -6.00 4.08
C LYS A 344 -21.29 -7.14 3.56
N ASP A 345 -22.54 -7.23 4.02
CA ASP A 345 -23.47 -8.27 3.57
C ASP A 345 -23.96 -8.07 2.13
N LEU A 346 -23.98 -6.83 1.62
CA LEU A 346 -24.20 -6.60 0.19
C LEU A 346 -23.02 -7.17 -0.61
N VAL A 347 -21.80 -6.87 -0.19
CA VAL A 347 -20.58 -7.41 -0.81
C VAL A 347 -20.64 -8.93 -0.85
N ARG A 348 -20.92 -9.58 0.29
CA ARG A 348 -21.08 -11.04 0.39
C ARG A 348 -22.15 -11.57 -0.57
N ARG A 349 -23.37 -11.02 -0.54
CA ARG A 349 -24.47 -11.48 -1.41
C ARG A 349 -24.11 -11.40 -2.89
N VAL A 350 -23.57 -10.26 -3.34
CA VAL A 350 -23.25 -10.05 -4.77
C VAL A 350 -22.04 -10.89 -5.18
N ALA A 351 -20.96 -10.89 -4.40
CA ALA A 351 -19.76 -11.65 -4.71
C ALA A 351 -20.03 -13.16 -4.75
N ARG A 352 -20.76 -13.71 -3.76
CA ARG A 352 -21.13 -15.14 -3.72
C ARG A 352 -22.05 -15.51 -4.90
N ALA A 353 -23.01 -14.66 -5.26
CA ALA A 353 -23.86 -14.88 -6.43
C ALA A 353 -23.09 -14.90 -7.76
N LEU A 354 -22.10 -14.01 -7.92
CA LEU A 354 -21.21 -13.96 -9.09
C LEU A 354 -20.15 -15.08 -9.10
N LEU A 355 -19.76 -15.63 -7.94
CA LEU A 355 -18.89 -16.81 -7.87
C LEU A 355 -19.64 -18.10 -8.24
N ALA A 356 -20.90 -18.22 -7.81
CA ALA A 356 -21.78 -19.34 -8.15
C ALA A 356 -22.22 -19.33 -9.62
N ARG A 357 -22.32 -18.14 -10.25
CA ARG A 357 -22.58 -17.96 -11.68
C ARG A 357 -21.57 -16.96 -12.27
N PRO A 358 -20.36 -17.44 -12.65
CA PRO A 358 -19.28 -16.59 -13.15
C PRO A 358 -19.73 -15.74 -14.36
N PRO A 359 -19.54 -14.41 -14.31
CA PRO A 359 -19.82 -13.53 -15.45
C PRO A 359 -18.75 -13.71 -16.54
N ALA A 360 -19.16 -13.51 -17.79
CA ALA A 360 -18.27 -13.54 -18.95
C ALA A 360 -17.59 -12.17 -19.18
N THR A 361 -18.19 -11.07 -18.71
CA THR A 361 -17.65 -9.71 -18.90
C THR A 361 -17.64 -8.88 -17.62
N LEU A 362 -16.77 -7.87 -17.57
CA LEU A 362 -16.74 -6.91 -16.46
C LEU A 362 -17.95 -5.96 -16.48
N ALA A 363 -18.61 -5.79 -17.63
CA ALA A 363 -19.85 -5.04 -17.75
C ALA A 363 -21.02 -5.71 -16.99
N GLU A 364 -21.08 -7.04 -17.00
CA GLU A 364 -22.07 -7.80 -16.23
C GLU A 364 -21.88 -7.59 -14.72
N ILE A 365 -20.63 -7.57 -14.24
CA ILE A 365 -20.31 -7.23 -12.84
C ILE A 365 -20.75 -5.81 -12.51
N GLN A 366 -20.41 -4.84 -13.35
CA GLN A 366 -20.79 -3.44 -13.15
C GLN A 366 -22.31 -3.29 -13.06
N LYS A 367 -23.05 -3.98 -13.94
CA LYS A 367 -24.52 -4.02 -13.93
C LYS A 367 -25.07 -4.66 -12.65
N ALA A 368 -24.63 -5.87 -12.31
CA ALA A 368 -25.09 -6.58 -11.11
C ALA A 368 -24.81 -5.76 -9.83
N TRP A 369 -23.65 -5.12 -9.76
CA TRP A 369 -23.32 -4.21 -8.66
C TRP A 369 -24.24 -2.98 -8.64
N GLN A 370 -24.46 -2.32 -9.77
CA GLN A 370 -25.35 -1.16 -9.88
C GLN A 370 -26.80 -1.49 -9.52
N GLU A 371 -27.29 -2.67 -9.89
CA GLU A 371 -28.63 -3.17 -9.54
C GLU A 371 -28.74 -3.47 -8.04
N SER A 372 -27.67 -3.95 -7.40
CA SER A 372 -27.61 -4.21 -5.96
C SER A 372 -27.54 -2.95 -5.07
N LEU A 373 -27.20 -1.79 -5.65
CA LEU A 373 -27.08 -0.48 -4.98
C LEU A 373 -28.36 0.38 -5.09
N ARG A 374 -29.51 -0.25 -5.34
CA ARG A 374 -30.82 0.38 -5.50
C ARG A 374 -31.65 0.29 -4.23
#